data_AF-A0A972QUK5-F1
#
_entry.id   AF-A0A972QUK5-F1
#
_cell.length_a   1.000
_cell.length_b   1.000
_cell.length_c   1.000
_cell.angle_alpha   90.00
_cell.angle_beta   90.00
_cell.angle_gamma   90.00
#
_symmetry.space_group_name_H-M   'P 1'
#
loop_
_entity.id
_entity.type
_entity.pdbx_description
1 polymer ?
#
loop_
_entity_poly.entity_id
_entity_poly.type
_entity_poly.pdbx_seq_one_letter_code
_entity_poly.pdbx_strand_id
1 'polypeptide(L)'
;MKKLDVFIQGETMDLCIPTEEFSRESKWYSWFNQAIITKYLEQGIFPNTSEGQVEFYRSQKSTRLMLIISNKKEYMGTVSLSAIDLAKKACSVAIVVDRAVDRQMSPFISLEAMARITEHAFNGIGLNRIEAGQHIELGGWQQRLELIGYKLEGLHINKFVKGHSIDNSVSIACLYEDFQKIVGHRGCLWDSIENMETRYKELPKKRFVNIMSDFFQSEREDYYEKIFLL
;
A
#
# COMPACT_ATOMS: atom_id res chain seq x y z
N MET A 1 -3.20 26.80 6.31
CA MET A 1 -3.90 25.58 5.86
C MET A 1 -4.74 25.03 7.01
N LYS A 2 -6.03 24.82 6.77
CA LYS A 2 -6.96 24.29 7.78
C LYS A 2 -6.61 22.84 8.16
N LYS A 3 -6.86 22.46 9.42
CA LYS A 3 -6.77 21.05 9.84
C LYS A 3 -7.84 20.24 9.12
N LEU A 4 -7.47 19.09 8.54
CA LEU A 4 -8.38 18.18 7.88
C LEU A 4 -9.19 17.41 8.92
N ASP A 5 -10.43 17.07 8.55
CA ASP A 5 -11.30 16.25 9.39
C ASP A 5 -10.77 14.81 9.43
N VAL A 6 -10.71 14.23 10.63
CA VAL A 6 -10.28 12.84 10.83
C VAL A 6 -11.44 11.91 10.47
N PHE A 7 -11.21 10.99 9.54
CA PHE A 7 -12.17 9.96 9.14
C PHE A 7 -11.94 8.66 9.91
N ILE A 8 -10.69 8.20 9.98
CA ILE A 8 -10.30 7.02 10.76
C ILE A 8 -9.17 7.43 11.69
N GLN A 9 -9.43 7.33 12.99
CA GLN A 9 -8.45 7.59 14.03
C GLN A 9 -7.57 6.36 14.24
N GLY A 10 -6.27 6.56 14.47
CA GLY A 10 -5.33 5.52 14.86
C GLY A 10 -4.58 5.86 16.16
N GLU A 11 -3.65 4.99 16.52
CA GLU A 11 -2.76 5.13 17.67
C GLU A 11 -1.62 6.11 17.37
N THR A 12 -0.88 5.87 16.27
CA THR A 12 0.30 6.67 15.89
C THR A 12 -0.02 7.69 14.80
N MET A 13 -1.10 7.47 14.06
CA MET A 13 -1.49 8.24 12.89
C MET A 13 -3.01 8.38 12.79
N ASP A 14 -3.46 9.36 12.01
CA ASP A 14 -4.86 9.53 11.64
C ASP A 14 -4.98 9.51 10.10
N LEU A 15 -6.12 9.02 9.60
CA LEU A 15 -6.52 9.12 8.20
C LEU A 15 -7.58 10.22 8.05
N CYS A 16 -7.20 11.29 7.36
CA CYS A 16 -8.00 12.51 7.23
C CYS A 16 -8.63 12.64 5.84
N ILE A 17 -9.78 13.32 5.77
CA ILE A 17 -10.51 13.59 4.52
C ILE A 17 -9.83 14.74 3.76
N PRO A 18 -9.28 14.52 2.55
CA PRO A 18 -8.74 15.61 1.75
C PRO A 18 -9.84 16.55 1.26
N THR A 19 -9.52 17.84 1.23
CA THR A 19 -10.35 18.89 0.61
C THR A 19 -9.70 19.41 -0.66
N GLU A 20 -10.46 20.13 -1.48
CA GLU A 20 -9.89 20.81 -2.64
C GLU A 20 -8.86 21.87 -2.24
N GLU A 21 -9.12 22.63 -1.17
CA GLU A 21 -8.17 23.59 -0.58
C GLU A 21 -6.86 22.90 -0.21
N PHE A 22 -6.92 21.74 0.46
CA PHE A 22 -5.73 20.97 0.79
C PHE A 22 -4.98 20.50 -0.46
N SER A 23 -5.68 19.99 -1.47
CA SER A 23 -5.06 19.59 -2.73
C SER A 23 -4.30 20.74 -3.40
N ARG A 24 -4.79 21.97 -3.25
CA ARG A 24 -4.22 23.19 -3.83
C ARG A 24 -3.07 23.76 -3.01
N GLU A 25 -3.24 23.88 -1.70
CA GLU A 25 -2.35 24.67 -0.84
C GLU A 25 -1.31 23.82 -0.10
N SER A 26 -1.51 22.50 -0.05
CA SER A 26 -0.60 21.59 0.66
C SER A 26 0.58 21.14 -0.21
N LYS A 27 1.49 20.40 0.43
CA LYS A 27 2.59 19.71 -0.22
C LYS A 27 2.20 18.38 -0.87
N TRP A 28 0.91 18.03 -0.96
CA TRP A 28 0.48 16.73 -1.49
C TRP A 28 1.05 16.46 -2.89
N TYR A 29 0.96 17.42 -3.81
CA TYR A 29 1.50 17.26 -5.16
C TYR A 29 3.01 16.92 -5.16
N SER A 30 3.75 17.50 -4.20
CA SER A 30 5.21 17.36 -4.12
C SER A 30 5.67 15.95 -3.74
N TRP A 31 4.85 15.16 -3.03
CA TRP A 31 5.19 13.77 -2.73
C TRP A 31 5.41 12.94 -4.00
N PHE A 32 4.71 13.30 -5.09
CA PHE A 32 4.84 12.65 -6.40
C PHE A 32 5.93 13.26 -7.30
N ASN A 33 6.67 14.26 -6.80
CA ASN A 33 7.81 14.87 -7.50
C ASN A 33 9.16 14.45 -6.91
N GLN A 34 9.16 13.85 -5.72
CA GLN A 34 10.39 13.41 -5.08
C GLN A 34 10.79 12.02 -5.60
N ALA A 35 11.91 11.93 -6.32
CA ALA A 35 12.41 10.67 -6.90
C ALA A 35 12.61 9.56 -5.86
N ILE A 36 12.96 9.91 -4.62
CA ILE A 36 13.10 8.94 -3.53
C ILE A 36 11.76 8.31 -3.13
N ILE A 37 10.66 9.05 -3.22
CA ILE A 37 9.30 8.57 -2.93
C ILE A 37 8.79 7.77 -4.13
N THR A 38 8.98 8.29 -5.34
CA THR A 38 8.41 7.71 -6.55
C THR A 38 9.27 6.63 -7.20
N LYS A 39 10.43 6.27 -6.65
CA LYS A 39 11.36 5.27 -7.22
C LYS A 39 10.65 4.02 -7.74
N TYR A 40 9.70 3.49 -6.95
CA TYR A 40 8.96 2.26 -7.24
C TYR A 40 7.48 2.50 -7.60
N LEU A 41 7.14 3.73 -8.01
CA LEU A 41 5.80 4.12 -8.42
C LEU A 41 5.77 4.40 -9.92
N GLU A 42 4.59 4.22 -10.53
CA GLU A 42 4.34 4.67 -11.90
C GLU A 42 4.40 6.20 -12.03
N GLN A 43 4.06 6.92 -10.95
CA GLN A 43 4.16 8.39 -10.88
C GLN A 43 5.61 8.89 -10.85
N GLY A 44 5.82 10.19 -11.06
CA GLY A 44 7.15 10.81 -11.03
C GLY A 44 7.96 10.66 -12.32
N ILE A 45 7.32 10.29 -13.43
CA ILE A 45 7.88 10.39 -14.79
C ILE A 45 7.79 11.83 -15.28
N PHE A 46 6.66 12.48 -15.01
CA PHE A 46 6.41 13.89 -15.29
C PHE A 46 6.22 14.66 -13.99
N PRO A 47 6.57 15.95 -13.94
CA PRO A 47 6.31 16.78 -12.78
C PRO A 47 4.81 16.90 -12.53
N ASN A 48 4.39 16.67 -11.29
CA ASN A 48 3.08 16.97 -10.78
C ASN A 48 3.03 18.44 -10.30
N THR A 49 1.90 19.09 -10.46
CA THR A 49 1.68 20.48 -10.00
C THR A 49 0.54 20.52 -8.98
N SER A 50 0.42 21.64 -8.27
CA SER A 50 -0.73 21.87 -7.39
C SER A 50 -2.05 21.77 -8.17
N GLU A 51 -2.10 22.35 -9.38
CA GLU A 51 -3.26 22.32 -10.26
C GLU A 51 -3.58 20.89 -10.72
N GLY A 52 -2.56 20.12 -11.11
CA GLY A 52 -2.70 18.71 -11.48
C GLY A 52 -3.20 17.86 -10.33
N GLN A 53 -2.75 18.14 -9.10
CA GLN A 53 -3.23 17.45 -7.90
C GLN A 53 -4.71 17.77 -7.59
N VAL A 54 -5.12 19.02 -7.81
CA VAL A 54 -6.54 19.43 -7.69
C VAL A 54 -7.40 18.72 -8.74
N GLU A 55 -6.93 18.64 -9.98
CA GLU A 55 -7.64 17.94 -11.06
C GLU A 55 -7.77 16.43 -10.77
N PHE A 56 -6.67 15.80 -10.32
CA PHE A 56 -6.68 14.42 -9.85
C PHE A 56 -7.71 14.22 -8.72
N TYR A 57 -7.68 15.07 -7.69
CA TYR A 57 -8.64 14.99 -6.60
C TYR A 57 -10.09 15.09 -7.09
N ARG A 58 -10.40 16.07 -7.94
CA ARG A 58 -11.74 16.28 -8.48
C ARG A 58 -12.23 15.10 -9.32
N SER A 59 -11.36 14.51 -10.12
CA SER A 59 -11.71 13.37 -11.00
C SER A 59 -11.89 12.05 -10.24
N GLN A 60 -11.23 11.88 -9.09
CA GLN A 60 -11.22 10.61 -8.35
C GLN A 60 -12.11 10.61 -7.10
N LYS A 61 -12.50 11.77 -6.54
CA LYS A 61 -13.20 11.86 -5.25
C LYS A 61 -14.52 11.09 -5.15
N SER A 62 -15.16 10.74 -6.27
CA SER A 62 -16.40 9.98 -6.31
C SER A 62 -16.22 8.47 -6.54
N THR A 63 -15.05 8.03 -7.00
CA THR A 63 -14.78 6.63 -7.39
C THR A 63 -13.66 5.98 -6.57
N ARG A 64 -12.93 6.78 -5.79
CA ARG A 64 -11.82 6.37 -4.96
C ARG A 64 -11.99 6.93 -3.56
N LEU A 65 -11.91 6.07 -2.54
CA LEU A 65 -11.72 6.52 -1.17
C LEU A 65 -10.26 6.96 -1.04
N MET A 66 -10.02 8.27 -0.97
CA MET A 66 -8.68 8.85 -0.77
C MET A 66 -8.60 9.48 0.60
N LEU A 67 -7.60 9.09 1.39
CA LEU A 67 -7.35 9.64 2.71
C LEU A 67 -5.91 10.14 2.80
N ILE A 68 -5.71 11.18 3.61
CA ILE A 68 -4.40 11.76 3.90
C ILE A 68 -3.89 11.19 5.22
N ILE A 69 -2.65 10.72 5.22
CA ILE A 69 -2.00 10.19 6.41
C ILE A 69 -1.41 11.36 7.20
N SER A 70 -1.84 11.53 8.44
CA SER A 70 -1.24 12.44 9.40
C SER A 70 -0.55 11.68 10.52
N ASN A 71 0.66 12.07 10.90
CA ASN A 71 1.30 11.60 12.15
C ASN A 71 0.82 12.37 13.39
N LYS A 72 -0.38 12.96 13.31
CA LYS A 72 -1.00 13.85 14.31
C LYS A 72 -0.31 15.20 14.51
N LYS A 73 0.79 15.46 13.79
CA LYS A 73 1.50 16.75 13.77
C LYS A 73 1.50 17.36 12.37
N GLU A 74 1.82 16.55 11.37
CA GLU A 74 1.98 16.92 9.97
C GLU A 74 1.29 15.89 9.08
N TYR A 75 1.10 16.25 7.80
CA TYR A 75 0.62 15.31 6.78
C TYR A 75 1.82 14.77 6.01
N MET A 76 1.86 13.45 5.85
CA MET A 76 3.06 12.77 5.36
C MET A 76 2.78 11.77 4.25
N GLY A 77 1.54 11.65 3.79
CA GLY A 77 1.23 10.69 2.74
C GLY A 77 -0.24 10.58 2.41
N THR A 78 -0.55 9.62 1.55
CA THR A 78 -1.91 9.26 1.19
C THR A 78 -2.06 7.76 1.12
N VAL A 79 -3.24 7.29 1.51
CA VAL A 79 -3.68 5.90 1.31
C VAL A 79 -5.04 5.93 0.64
N SER A 80 -5.30 4.96 -0.24
CA SER A 80 -6.56 4.93 -0.98
C SER A 80 -7.06 3.53 -1.30
N LEU A 81 -8.38 3.41 -1.44
CA LEU A 81 -9.06 2.28 -2.07
C LEU A 81 -9.62 2.74 -3.42
N SER A 82 -9.26 2.06 -4.50
CA SER A 82 -9.71 2.32 -5.86
C SER A 82 -10.30 1.07 -6.48
N ALA A 83 -10.94 1.22 -7.66
CA ALA A 83 -11.57 0.11 -8.37
C ALA A 83 -12.53 -0.70 -7.46
N ILE A 84 -13.30 0.01 -6.63
CA ILE A 84 -14.23 -0.59 -5.69
C ILE A 84 -15.39 -1.20 -6.48
N ASP A 85 -15.44 -2.53 -6.50
CA ASP A 85 -16.49 -3.32 -7.15
C ASP A 85 -17.34 -3.97 -6.06
N LEU A 86 -18.52 -3.41 -5.80
CA LEU A 86 -19.44 -3.91 -4.77
C LEU A 86 -20.09 -5.24 -5.14
N ALA A 87 -20.19 -5.55 -6.43
CA ALA A 87 -20.75 -6.83 -6.90
C ALA A 87 -19.74 -7.97 -6.67
N LYS A 88 -18.46 -7.73 -7.01
CA LYS A 88 -17.37 -8.67 -6.75
C LYS A 88 -16.83 -8.62 -5.34
N LYS A 89 -17.24 -7.61 -4.54
CA LYS A 89 -16.73 -7.33 -3.20
C LYS A 89 -15.21 -7.22 -3.19
N ALA A 90 -14.64 -6.46 -4.11
CA ALA A 90 -13.19 -6.32 -4.25
C ALA A 90 -12.78 -4.86 -4.49
N CYS A 91 -11.55 -4.53 -4.13
CA CYS A 91 -10.92 -3.26 -4.48
C CYS A 91 -9.40 -3.40 -4.56
N SER A 92 -8.73 -2.34 -5.02
CA SER A 92 -7.27 -2.20 -4.95
C SER A 92 -6.87 -1.15 -3.93
N VAL A 93 -5.87 -1.44 -3.10
CA VAL A 93 -5.29 -0.51 -2.12
C VAL A 93 -3.95 0.05 -2.63
N ALA A 94 -3.70 1.32 -2.36
CA ALA A 94 -2.41 1.96 -2.62
C ALA A 94 -2.03 2.91 -1.49
N ILE A 95 -0.73 3.03 -1.21
CA ILE A 95 -0.18 3.91 -0.19
C ILE A 95 1.09 4.60 -0.70
N VAL A 96 1.23 5.89 -0.40
CA VAL A 96 2.44 6.68 -0.65
C VAL A 96 2.74 7.49 0.60
N VAL A 97 3.96 7.39 1.11
CA VAL A 97 4.39 8.06 2.35
C VAL A 97 5.75 8.71 2.13
N ASP A 98 5.85 10.00 2.49
CA ASP A 98 7.09 10.72 2.63
C ASP A 98 7.75 10.35 3.98
N ARG A 99 8.73 9.45 3.91
CA ARG A 99 9.45 8.99 5.10
C ARG A 99 10.35 10.04 5.72
N ALA A 100 10.63 11.15 5.04
CA ALA A 100 11.47 12.21 5.58
C ALA A 100 10.76 13.01 6.68
N VAL A 101 9.42 13.04 6.68
CA VAL A 101 8.61 13.73 7.69
C VAL A 101 8.78 13.09 9.07
N ASP A 102 8.83 11.75 9.14
CA ASP A 102 9.07 11.03 10.39
C ASP A 102 9.83 9.72 10.13
N ARG A 103 11.15 9.81 10.03
CA ARG A 103 11.98 8.67 9.61
C ARG A 103 11.87 7.46 10.54
N GLN A 104 11.70 7.69 11.84
CA GLN A 104 11.64 6.64 12.84
C GLN A 104 10.29 5.94 12.84
N MET A 105 9.19 6.69 12.82
CA MET A 105 7.84 6.13 12.92
C MET A 105 7.23 5.75 11.58
N SER A 106 7.75 6.26 10.46
CA SER A 106 7.20 6.01 9.12
C SER A 106 6.90 4.54 8.81
N PRO A 107 7.73 3.54 9.16
CA PRO A 107 7.39 2.13 8.92
C PRO A 107 6.12 1.69 9.65
N PHE A 108 5.93 2.12 10.89
CA PHE A 108 4.77 1.80 11.73
C PHE A 108 3.54 2.60 11.30
N ILE A 109 3.69 3.90 11.03
CA ILE A 109 2.61 4.74 10.49
C ILE A 109 2.10 4.18 9.16
N SER A 110 3.00 3.74 8.27
CA SER A 110 2.61 3.14 6.99
C SER A 110 1.83 1.84 7.19
N LEU A 111 2.26 1.01 8.15
CA LEU A 111 1.63 -0.27 8.44
C LEU A 111 0.28 -0.08 9.14
N GLU A 112 0.17 0.86 10.08
CA GLU A 112 -1.08 1.23 10.73
C GLU A 112 -2.07 1.81 9.71
N ALA A 113 -1.62 2.72 8.83
CA ALA A 113 -2.45 3.26 7.75
C ALA A 113 -3.10 2.15 6.91
N MET A 114 -2.29 1.16 6.53
CA MET A 114 -2.74 -0.02 5.78
C MET A 114 -3.69 -0.88 6.60
N ALA A 115 -3.42 -1.11 7.88
CA ALA A 115 -4.28 -1.88 8.78
C ALA A 115 -5.67 -1.22 8.91
N ARG A 116 -5.69 0.09 9.19
CA ARG A 116 -6.92 0.88 9.40
C ARG A 116 -7.79 0.96 8.15
N ILE A 117 -7.18 1.21 6.98
CA ILE A 117 -7.97 1.25 5.74
C ILE A 117 -8.46 -0.14 5.33
N THR A 118 -7.69 -1.20 5.63
CA THR A 118 -8.08 -2.60 5.40
C THR A 118 -9.26 -2.98 6.29
N GLU A 119 -9.22 -2.63 7.58
CA GLU A 119 -10.35 -2.79 8.51
C GLU A 119 -11.60 -2.08 7.99
N HIS A 120 -11.47 -0.84 7.52
CA HIS A 120 -12.58 -0.09 6.96
C HIS A 120 -13.15 -0.74 5.68
N ALA A 121 -12.29 -1.24 4.79
CA ALA A 121 -12.72 -1.94 3.58
C ALA A 121 -13.56 -3.19 3.90
N PHE A 122 -13.15 -3.97 4.89
CA PHE A 122 -13.87 -5.17 5.29
C PHE A 122 -15.13 -4.86 6.12
N ASN A 123 -15.00 -4.08 7.20
CA ASN A 123 -16.09 -3.85 8.14
C ASN A 123 -17.07 -2.76 7.70
N GLY A 124 -16.54 -1.68 7.09
CA GLY A 124 -17.32 -0.52 6.68
C GLY A 124 -17.94 -0.69 5.29
N ILE A 125 -17.13 -1.09 4.31
CA ILE A 125 -17.58 -1.23 2.92
C ILE A 125 -18.18 -2.62 2.67
N GLY A 126 -17.77 -3.66 3.40
CA GLY A 126 -18.27 -5.03 3.24
C GLY A 126 -17.63 -5.80 2.08
N LEU A 127 -16.36 -5.51 1.78
CA LEU A 127 -15.59 -6.21 0.76
C LEU A 127 -15.13 -7.60 1.25
N ASN A 128 -14.73 -8.46 0.32
CA ASN A 128 -14.19 -9.80 0.58
C ASN A 128 -12.70 -9.92 0.21
N ARG A 129 -12.18 -8.97 -0.58
CA ARG A 129 -10.82 -9.01 -1.12
C ARG A 129 -10.25 -7.62 -1.35
N ILE A 130 -8.99 -7.44 -0.97
CA ILE A 130 -8.24 -6.20 -1.21
C ILE A 130 -6.92 -6.55 -1.88
N GLU A 131 -6.67 -6.00 -3.06
CA GLU A 131 -5.50 -6.30 -3.89
C GLU A 131 -4.49 -5.15 -3.86
N ALA A 132 -3.21 -5.47 -4.03
CA ALA A 132 -2.17 -4.48 -4.29
C ALA A 132 -1.09 -5.04 -5.21
N GLY A 133 -0.44 -4.13 -5.94
CA GLY A 133 0.76 -4.40 -6.73
C GLY A 133 1.95 -3.64 -6.16
N GLN A 134 3.15 -4.23 -6.22
CA GLN A 134 4.37 -3.56 -5.79
C GLN A 134 5.60 -4.04 -6.56
N HIS A 135 6.63 -3.21 -6.60
CA HIS A 135 7.95 -3.55 -7.13
C HIS A 135 8.60 -4.70 -6.33
N ILE A 136 9.35 -5.59 -7.00
CA ILE A 136 9.98 -6.75 -6.35
C ILE A 136 10.95 -6.36 -5.22
N GLU A 137 11.66 -5.24 -5.36
CA GLU A 137 12.60 -4.74 -4.34
C GLU A 137 11.91 -4.25 -3.04
N LEU A 138 10.57 -4.12 -3.03
CA LEU A 138 9.80 -3.80 -1.83
C LEU A 138 9.55 -5.01 -0.93
N GLY A 139 10.30 -6.11 -1.07
CA GLY A 139 10.13 -7.33 -0.28
C GLY A 139 10.11 -7.13 1.25
N GLY A 140 10.85 -6.16 1.79
CA GLY A 140 10.78 -5.84 3.23
C GLY A 140 9.49 -5.15 3.66
N TRP A 141 8.85 -4.40 2.76
CA TRP A 141 7.52 -3.86 2.95
C TRP A 141 6.45 -4.93 2.77
N GLN A 142 6.57 -5.76 1.73
CA GLN A 142 5.71 -6.92 1.50
C GLN A 142 5.63 -7.81 2.74
N GLN A 143 6.77 -8.16 3.34
CA GLN A 143 6.82 -8.99 4.54
C GLN A 143 6.11 -8.33 5.74
N ARG A 144 6.18 -7.00 5.88
CA ARG A 144 5.42 -6.30 6.94
C ARG A 144 3.92 -6.37 6.71
N LEU A 145 3.47 -6.30 5.46
CA LEU A 145 2.05 -6.42 5.11
C LEU A 145 1.48 -7.81 5.43
N GLU A 146 2.32 -8.86 5.48
CA GLU A 146 1.89 -10.20 5.94
C GLU A 146 1.36 -10.17 7.37
N LEU A 147 1.87 -9.27 8.23
CA LEU A 147 1.38 -9.11 9.61
C LEU A 147 -0.09 -8.67 9.68
N ILE A 148 -0.59 -8.03 8.62
CA ILE A 148 -1.97 -7.53 8.51
C ILE A 148 -2.76 -8.26 7.41
N GLY A 149 -2.32 -9.46 7.03
CA GLY A 149 -3.10 -10.42 6.23
C GLY A 149 -2.84 -10.40 4.73
N TYR A 150 -1.94 -9.55 4.22
CA TYR A 150 -1.62 -9.56 2.79
C TYR A 150 -0.65 -10.69 2.46
N LYS A 151 -1.02 -11.52 1.49
CA LYS A 151 -0.23 -12.65 1.01
C LYS A 151 0.20 -12.42 -0.44
N LEU A 152 1.37 -12.93 -0.79
CA LEU A 152 1.84 -12.98 -2.18
C LEU A 152 1.01 -13.96 -3.01
N GLU A 153 0.55 -13.52 -4.18
CA GLU A 153 -0.25 -14.35 -5.10
C GLU A 153 0.35 -14.47 -6.50
N GLY A 154 1.27 -13.58 -6.88
CA GLY A 154 1.85 -13.64 -8.21
C GLY A 154 3.17 -12.88 -8.35
N LEU A 155 4.04 -13.42 -9.21
CA LEU A 155 5.27 -12.80 -9.68
C LEU A 155 5.10 -12.47 -11.17
N HIS A 156 5.37 -11.22 -11.54
CA HIS A 156 5.13 -10.70 -12.88
C HIS A 156 6.47 -10.25 -13.48
N ILE A 157 6.95 -11.02 -14.46
CA ILE A 157 8.25 -10.79 -15.11
C ILE A 157 8.19 -9.55 -15.99
N ASN A 158 9.17 -8.64 -15.84
CA ASN A 158 9.31 -7.40 -16.62
C ASN A 158 8.07 -6.48 -16.62
N LYS A 159 7.17 -6.63 -15.63
CA LYS A 159 5.92 -5.87 -15.58
C LYS A 159 6.12 -4.44 -15.08
N PHE A 160 7.15 -4.19 -14.26
CA PHE A 160 7.46 -2.82 -13.86
C PHE A 160 8.37 -2.18 -14.89
N VAL A 161 7.92 -1.07 -15.48
CA VAL A 161 8.69 -0.31 -16.45
C VAL A 161 8.69 1.16 -16.06
N LYS A 162 9.87 1.74 -15.88
CA LYS A 162 10.04 3.17 -15.61
C LYS A 162 11.25 3.72 -16.35
N GLY A 163 10.98 4.44 -17.44
CA GLY A 163 12.02 4.82 -18.40
C GLY A 163 12.66 3.57 -19.00
N HIS A 164 13.98 3.41 -18.83
CA HIS A 164 14.71 2.21 -19.25
C HIS A 164 14.88 1.17 -18.13
N SER A 165 14.39 1.43 -16.91
CA SER A 165 14.36 0.41 -15.85
C SER A 165 13.22 -0.56 -16.14
N ILE A 166 13.56 -1.84 -16.29
CA ILE A 166 12.61 -2.93 -16.46
C ILE A 166 12.88 -3.92 -15.34
N ASP A 167 11.88 -4.15 -14.51
CA ASP A 167 11.97 -4.98 -13.31
C ASP A 167 10.72 -5.83 -13.12
N ASN A 168 10.81 -6.78 -12.18
CA ASN A 168 9.67 -7.60 -11.80
C ASN A 168 8.75 -6.85 -10.83
N SER A 169 7.47 -7.19 -10.85
CA SER A 169 6.51 -6.77 -9.83
C SER A 169 5.81 -7.98 -9.23
N VAL A 170 5.19 -7.77 -8.08
CA VAL A 170 4.40 -8.81 -7.40
C VAL A 170 2.98 -8.33 -7.15
N SER A 171 2.04 -9.26 -7.20
CA SER A 171 0.67 -9.05 -6.72
C SER A 171 0.50 -9.67 -5.34
N ILE A 172 -0.14 -8.92 -4.45
CA ILE A 172 -0.51 -9.37 -3.11
C ILE A 172 -2.01 -9.13 -2.89
N ALA A 173 -2.62 -9.89 -1.99
CA ALA A 173 -3.98 -9.64 -1.56
C ALA A 173 -4.21 -10.00 -0.09
N CYS A 174 -5.12 -9.27 0.54
CA CYS A 174 -5.70 -9.64 1.83
C CYS A 174 -7.13 -10.15 1.58
N LEU A 175 -7.42 -11.37 2.00
CA LEU A 175 -8.76 -11.95 1.92
C LEU A 175 -9.49 -11.72 3.24
N TYR A 176 -10.82 -11.61 3.18
CA TYR A 176 -11.63 -11.46 4.38
C TYR A 176 -11.42 -12.60 5.39
N GLU A 177 -11.17 -13.82 4.92
CA GLU A 177 -10.86 -14.94 5.82
C GLU A 177 -9.53 -14.76 6.58
N ASP A 178 -8.51 -14.15 5.97
CA ASP A 178 -7.23 -13.89 6.63
C ASP A 178 -7.39 -12.77 7.67
N PHE A 179 -8.16 -11.74 7.30
CA PHE A 179 -8.60 -10.69 8.20
C PHE A 179 -9.32 -11.29 9.42
N GLN A 180 -10.33 -12.14 9.21
CA GLN A 180 -11.07 -12.79 10.29
C GLN A 180 -10.19 -13.67 11.18
N LYS A 181 -9.25 -14.41 10.60
CA LYS A 181 -8.27 -15.21 11.37
C LYS A 181 -7.43 -14.30 12.29
N ILE A 182 -6.86 -13.22 11.74
CA ILE A 182 -6.02 -12.29 12.52
C ILE A 182 -6.85 -11.61 13.62
N VAL A 183 -8.02 -11.07 13.27
CA VAL A 183 -8.92 -10.40 14.21
C VAL A 183 -9.43 -11.37 15.29
N GLY A 184 -9.72 -12.63 14.94
CA GLY A 184 -10.12 -13.65 15.91
C GLY A 184 -9.05 -13.94 16.97
N HIS A 185 -7.76 -13.78 16.62
CA HIS A 185 -6.64 -13.96 17.54
C HIS A 185 -6.21 -12.68 18.26
N ARG A 186 -6.32 -11.52 17.63
CA ARG A 186 -5.73 -10.25 18.10
C ARG A 186 -6.76 -9.18 18.46
N GLY A 187 -8.04 -9.39 18.14
CA GLY A 187 -9.13 -8.41 18.26
C GLY A 187 -9.18 -7.37 17.14
N CYS A 188 -8.06 -7.08 16.48
CA CYS A 188 -7.95 -6.12 15.36
C CYS A 188 -6.68 -6.41 14.54
N LEU A 189 -6.50 -5.74 13.40
CA LEU A 189 -5.26 -5.82 12.62
C LEU A 189 -4.13 -5.01 13.28
N TRP A 190 -4.48 -3.90 13.93
CA TRP A 190 -3.55 -3.03 14.67
C TRP A 190 -4.06 -2.77 16.08
N ASP A 191 -3.44 -3.44 17.05
CA ASP A 191 -3.74 -3.34 18.49
C ASP A 191 -2.91 -2.24 19.17
N SER A 192 -1.58 -2.36 19.16
CA SER A 192 -0.67 -1.32 19.61
C SER A 192 0.67 -1.37 18.88
N ILE A 193 1.42 -0.28 18.95
CA ILE A 193 2.76 -0.20 18.41
C ILE A 193 3.69 -1.17 19.10
N GLU A 194 3.62 -1.36 20.42
CA GLU A 194 4.52 -2.28 21.14
C GLU A 194 4.32 -3.73 20.70
N ASN A 195 3.06 -4.12 20.53
CA ASN A 195 2.74 -5.46 20.04
C ASN A 195 3.18 -5.63 18.58
N MET A 196 3.05 -4.58 17.75
CA MET A 196 3.47 -4.64 16.36
C MET A 196 5.00 -4.62 16.20
N GLU A 197 5.73 -3.91 17.06
CA GLU A 197 7.19 -4.00 17.16
C GLU A 197 7.65 -5.42 17.51
N THR A 198 6.96 -6.08 18.44
CA THR A 198 7.25 -7.46 18.83
C THR A 198 7.06 -8.40 17.65
N ARG A 199 5.92 -8.32 16.96
CA ARG A 199 5.64 -9.13 15.75
C ARG A 199 6.63 -8.86 14.62
N TYR A 200 7.05 -7.60 14.45
CA TYR A 200 8.06 -7.24 13.47
C TYR A 200 9.41 -7.90 13.73
N LYS A 201 9.83 -7.99 14.99
CA LYS A 201 11.08 -8.68 15.40
C LYS A 201 11.01 -10.20 15.20
N GLU A 202 9.80 -10.76 15.25
CA GLU A 202 9.54 -12.19 15.08
C GLU A 202 9.33 -12.61 13.61
N LEU A 203 9.35 -11.67 12.66
CA LEU A 203 9.19 -12.00 11.25
C LEU A 203 10.26 -13.01 10.77
N PRO A 204 9.90 -13.96 9.89
CA PRO A 204 10.86 -14.93 9.35
C PRO A 204 12.07 -14.26 8.70
N LYS A 205 13.27 -14.82 8.87
CA LYS A 205 14.48 -14.26 8.25
C LYS A 205 14.44 -14.32 6.72
N LYS A 206 13.92 -15.42 6.15
CA LYS A 206 13.71 -15.57 4.71
C LYS A 206 12.31 -15.08 4.36
N ARG A 207 12.22 -14.06 3.51
CA ARG A 207 10.96 -13.49 3.03
C ARG A 207 10.29 -14.44 2.06
N PHE A 208 8.96 -14.54 2.09
CA PHE A 208 8.22 -15.44 1.21
C PHE A 208 8.41 -15.07 -0.27
N VAL A 209 8.49 -13.77 -0.61
CA VAL A 209 8.81 -13.31 -1.97
C VAL A 209 10.16 -13.83 -2.49
N ASN A 210 11.17 -13.99 -1.63
CA ASN A 210 12.45 -14.55 -2.08
C ASN A 210 12.31 -16.04 -2.36
N ILE A 211 11.60 -16.78 -1.49
CA ILE A 211 11.32 -18.21 -1.70
C ILE A 211 10.58 -18.42 -3.02
N MET A 212 9.56 -17.61 -3.29
CA MET A 212 8.77 -17.70 -4.51
C MET A 212 9.56 -17.28 -5.75
N SER A 213 10.42 -16.26 -5.67
CA SER A 213 11.29 -15.87 -6.79
C SER A 213 12.28 -16.98 -7.14
N ASP A 214 12.92 -17.59 -6.13
CA ASP A 214 13.86 -18.71 -6.34
C ASP A 214 13.15 -19.87 -7.06
N PHE A 215 11.98 -20.29 -6.54
CA PHE A 215 11.17 -21.36 -7.10
C PHE A 215 10.66 -21.04 -8.51
N PHE A 216 10.12 -19.84 -8.70
CA PHE A 216 9.53 -19.44 -9.96
C PHE A 216 10.59 -19.29 -11.05
N GLN A 217 11.82 -18.90 -10.72
CA GLN A 217 12.89 -18.84 -11.70
C GLN A 217 13.30 -20.25 -12.16
N SER A 218 13.61 -21.16 -11.21
CA SER A 218 14.09 -22.49 -11.56
C SER A 218 13.05 -23.34 -12.28
N GLU A 219 11.86 -23.50 -11.70
CA GLU A 219 10.87 -24.44 -12.23
C GLU A 219 10.24 -23.94 -13.53
N ARG A 220 10.09 -22.61 -13.67
CA ARG A 220 9.50 -22.02 -14.88
C ARG A 220 10.45 -22.11 -16.07
N GLU A 221 11.72 -21.78 -15.87
CA GLU A 221 12.73 -21.84 -16.95
C GLU A 221 12.83 -23.28 -17.47
N ASP A 222 13.01 -24.24 -16.56
CA ASP A 222 13.07 -25.67 -16.90
C ASP A 222 11.81 -26.17 -17.62
N TYR A 223 10.62 -25.74 -17.16
CA TYR A 223 9.36 -26.15 -17.76
C TYR A 223 9.21 -25.60 -19.19
N TYR A 224 9.42 -24.29 -19.37
CA TYR A 224 9.23 -23.67 -20.68
C TYR A 224 10.35 -23.99 -21.67
N GLU A 225 11.57 -24.25 -21.21
CA GLU A 225 12.64 -24.78 -22.07
C GLU A 225 12.20 -26.11 -22.70
N LYS A 226 11.66 -27.04 -21.91
CA LYS A 226 11.13 -28.31 -22.41
C LYS A 226 9.97 -28.12 -23.39
N ILE A 227 9.04 -27.20 -23.09
CA ILE A 227 7.89 -26.91 -23.97
C ILE A 227 8.34 -26.29 -25.30
N PHE A 228 9.33 -25.41 -25.29
CA PHE A 228 9.81 -24.74 -26.50
C PHE A 228 10.69 -25.62 -27.38
N LEU A 229 11.10 -26.79 -26.87
CA LEU A 229 11.82 -27.81 -27.61
C LEU A 229 10.91 -28.92 -28.19
N LEU A 230 9.58 -28.84 -28.00
CA LEU A 230 8.60 -29.72 -28.67
C LEU A 230 8.48 -29.39 -30.16
#